data_AF-A0A8J2PWN0-F1
#
_entry.id   AF-A0A8J2PWN0-F1
#
_cell.length_a   1.000
_cell.length_b   1.000
_cell.length_c   1.000
_cell.angle_alpha   90.00
_cell.angle_beta   90.00
_cell.angle_gamma   90.00
#
_symmetry.space_group_name_H-M   'P 1'
#
loop_
_entity.id
_entity.type
_entity.pdbx_description
1 polymer ?
#
loop_
_entity_poly.entity_id
_entity_poly.type
_entity_poly.pdbx_seq_one_letter_code
_entity_poly.pdbx_strand_id
1 'polypeptide(L)'
;MEYINRLDFVWKKKLTEQHQEAQLTHEINTILIQNILPLQIAKIYMDPNRSNEGHNRSYQNISVMFASIPNFMDFYAENDLNDQGIKCLQLLNEIIVEFDQ
;
A
#
# COMPACT_ATOMS: atom_id res chain seq x y z
N MET A 1 8.97 44.33 19.80
CA MET A 1 8.09 44.07 18.63
C MET A 1 8.77 43.24 17.56
N GLU A 2 9.95 43.62 17.04
CA GLU A 2 10.63 42.87 15.97
C GLU A 2 10.96 41.39 16.33
N TYR A 3 11.42 41.14 17.57
CA TYR A 3 11.73 39.79 18.05
C TYR A 3 10.53 38.83 18.01
N ILE A 4 9.35 39.31 18.42
CA ILE A 4 8.10 38.52 18.41
C ILE A 4 7.70 38.19 16.98
N ASN A 5 7.82 39.14 16.05
CA ASN A 5 7.49 38.93 14.64
C ASN A 5 8.42 37.89 13.97
N ARG A 6 9.71 37.90 14.30
CA ARG A 6 10.66 36.90 13.80
C ARG A 6 10.36 35.50 14.35
N LEU A 7 10.05 35.39 15.63
CA LEU A 7 9.64 34.12 16.24
C LEU A 7 8.36 33.58 15.60
N ASP A 8 7.34 34.43 15.43
CA ASP A 8 6.06 34.05 14.79
C ASP A 8 6.28 33.56 13.35
N PHE A 9 7.12 34.24 12.58
CA PHE A 9 7.48 33.80 11.23
C PHE A 9 8.16 32.42 11.23
N VAL A 10 9.15 32.20 12.09
CA VAL A 10 9.86 30.92 12.19
C VAL A 10 8.92 29.80 12.61
N TRP A 11 8.02 30.05 13.56
CA TRP A 11 7.04 29.06 14.00
C TRP A 11 6.02 28.74 12.91
N LYS A 12 5.50 29.74 12.20
CA LYS A 12 4.62 29.51 11.04
C LYS A 12 5.30 28.67 9.97
N LYS A 13 6.55 28.98 9.63
CA LYS A 13 7.33 28.20 8.67
C LYS A 13 7.49 26.75 9.13
N LYS A 14 7.90 26.53 10.38
CA LYS A 14 8.08 25.19 10.95
C LYS A 14 6.77 24.41 11.00
N LEU A 15 5.67 25.06 11.36
CA LEU A 15 4.35 24.45 11.42
C LEU A 15 3.88 24.02 10.01
N THR A 16 4.12 24.83 8.99
CA THR A 16 3.84 24.47 7.60
C THR A 16 4.67 23.27 7.14
N GLU A 17 5.97 23.24 7.44
CA GLU A 17 6.85 22.11 7.11
C GLU A 17 6.37 20.82 7.79
N GLN A 18 6.07 20.87 9.09
CA GLN A 18 5.55 19.71 9.82
C GLN A 18 4.19 19.25 9.31
N HIS A 19 3.33 20.18 8.89
CA HIS A 19 2.04 19.83 8.30
C HIS A 19 2.20 19.10 6.97
N GLN A 20 3.11 19.54 6.10
CA GLN A 20 3.40 18.87 4.84
C GLN A 20 3.99 17.47 5.04
N GLU A 21 4.93 17.33 5.97
CA GLU A 21 5.52 16.04 6.31
C GLU A 21 4.45 15.07 6.87
N ALA A 22 3.56 15.55 7.73
CA ALA A 22 2.45 14.76 8.26
C ALA A 22 1.47 14.34 7.16
N GLN A 23 1.16 15.21 6.20
CA GLN A 23 0.32 14.86 5.05
C GLN A 23 0.96 13.77 4.19
N LEU A 24 2.24 13.94 3.82
CA LEU A 24 2.97 12.94 3.03
C LEU A 24 3.00 11.59 3.74
N THR A 25 3.27 11.59 5.05
CA THR A 25 3.28 10.37 5.86
C THR A 25 1.91 9.69 5.88
N HIS A 26 0.85 10.48 5.98
CA HIS A 26 -0.52 9.96 5.95
C HIS A 26 -0.87 9.33 4.60
N GLU A 27 -0.49 9.97 3.48
CA GLU A 27 -0.70 9.45 2.13
C GLU A 27 0.05 8.13 1.90
N ILE A 28 1.34 8.08 2.27
CA ILE A 28 2.16 6.88 2.16
C ILE A 28 1.55 5.74 2.97
N ASN A 29 1.20 5.99 4.24
CA ASN A 29 0.58 4.98 5.09
C ASN A 29 -0.75 4.49 4.52
N THR A 30 -1.54 5.38 3.91
CA THR A 30 -2.81 5.02 3.27
C THR A 30 -2.58 4.05 2.12
N ILE A 31 -1.62 4.35 1.23
CA ILE A 31 -1.26 3.48 0.10
C ILE A 31 -0.78 2.11 0.61
N LEU A 32 0.14 2.11 1.57
CA LEU A 32 0.71 0.88 2.12
C LEU A 32 -0.35 -0.02 2.75
N ILE A 33 -1.28 0.56 3.53
CA ILE A 33 -2.35 -0.21 4.18
C ILE A 33 -3.33 -0.76 3.14
N GLN A 34 -3.70 0.04 2.13
CA GLN A 34 -4.61 -0.39 1.07
C GLN A 34 -4.01 -1.48 0.16
N ASN A 35 -2.68 -1.55 0.04
CA ASN A 35 -2.00 -2.60 -0.70
C ASN A 35 -2.09 -4.00 -0.03
N ILE A 36 -2.34 -4.05 1.28
CA ILE A 36 -2.38 -5.32 2.04
C ILE A 36 -3.75 -5.66 2.61
N LEU A 37 -4.65 -4.68 2.73
CA LEU A 37 -5.99 -4.84 3.28
C LEU A 37 -7.05 -4.33 2.32
N PRO A 38 -8.22 -5.00 2.23
CA PRO A 38 -9.36 -4.47 1.50
C PRO A 38 -9.75 -3.07 2.00
N LEU A 39 -10.18 -2.19 1.10
CA LEU A 39 -10.47 -0.77 1.37
C LEU A 39 -11.31 -0.51 2.63
N GLN A 40 -12.37 -1.29 2.85
CA GLN A 40 -13.26 -1.12 4.00
C GLN A 40 -12.58 -1.50 5.32
N ILE A 41 -11.70 -2.50 5.29
CA ILE A 41 -10.93 -2.92 6.46
C ILE A 41 -9.81 -1.90 6.73
N ALA A 42 -9.11 -1.43 5.69
CA ALA A 42 -8.08 -0.41 5.79
C ALA A 42 -8.59 0.84 6.55
N LYS A 43 -9.81 1.32 6.25
CA LYS A 43 -10.43 2.47 6.95
C LYS A 43 -10.55 2.27 8.47
N ILE A 44 -10.90 1.06 8.91
CA ILE A 44 -11.00 0.73 10.34
C ILE A 44 -9.61 0.79 10.99
N TYR A 45 -8.59 0.30 10.29
CA TYR A 45 -7.22 0.28 10.82
C TYR A 45 -6.53 1.66 10.79
N MET A 46 -7.00 2.57 9.95
CA MET A 46 -6.56 3.96 9.91
C MET A 46 -7.27 4.87 10.94
N ASP A 47 -8.33 4.39 11.60
CA ASP A 47 -9.02 5.16 12.63
C ASP A 47 -8.18 5.23 13.92
N PRO A 48 -7.73 6.43 14.35
CA PRO A 48 -6.94 6.60 15.57
C PRO A 48 -7.71 6.24 16.84
N ASN A 49 -9.04 6.16 16.79
CA ASN A 49 -9.90 5.80 17.92
C ASN A 49 -10.31 4.32 17.93
N ARG A 50 -9.75 3.50 17.03
CA ARG A 50 -10.11 2.08 16.96
C ARG A 50 -9.75 1.34 18.25
N SER A 51 -10.53 0.31 18.56
CA SER A 51 -10.14 -0.70 19.56
C SER A 51 -8.99 -1.56 19.01
N ASN A 52 -8.11 -2.05 19.88
CA ASN A 52 -7.02 -2.96 19.52
C ASN A 52 -7.48 -4.42 19.30
N GLU A 53 -8.78 -4.65 19.19
CA GLU A 53 -9.37 -5.97 18.95
C GLU A 53 -9.31 -6.35 17.46
N GLY A 54 -9.25 -7.65 17.17
CA GLY A 54 -9.28 -8.16 15.80
C GLY A 54 -10.65 -7.94 15.13
N HIS A 55 -10.65 -7.63 13.83
CA HIS A 55 -11.88 -7.46 13.06
C HIS A 55 -12.32 -8.79 12.42
N ASN A 56 -13.56 -9.22 12.68
CA ASN A 56 -14.17 -10.40 12.08
C ASN A 56 -15.61 -10.10 11.65
N ARG A 57 -16.03 -10.58 10.47
CA ARG A 57 -17.42 -10.50 10.00
C ARG A 57 -17.82 -11.79 9.28
N SER A 58 -18.99 -12.31 9.61
CA SER A 58 -19.63 -13.42 8.88
C SER A 58 -20.51 -12.88 7.75
N TYR A 59 -20.42 -13.51 6.58
CA TYR A 59 -21.24 -13.20 5.42
C TYR A 59 -22.01 -14.45 4.98
N GLN A 60 -23.31 -14.30 4.71
CA GLN A 60 -24.17 -15.43 4.33
C GLN A 60 -24.07 -15.79 2.84
N ASN A 61 -23.83 -14.79 1.98
CA ASN A 61 -23.86 -14.95 0.53
C ASN A 61 -22.58 -14.37 -0.08
N ILE A 62 -21.63 -15.24 -0.41
CA ILE A 62 -20.41 -14.89 -1.13
C ILE A 62 -20.12 -15.92 -2.22
N SER A 63 -19.35 -15.51 -3.22
CA SER A 63 -18.81 -16.40 -4.24
C SER A 63 -17.29 -16.29 -4.22
N VAL A 64 -16.61 -17.41 -4.42
CA VAL A 64 -15.14 -17.47 -4.49
C VAL A 64 -14.77 -18.06 -5.83
N MET A 65 -13.84 -17.41 -6.54
CA MET A 65 -13.27 -17.90 -7.79
C MET A 65 -11.80 -18.26 -7.57
N PHE A 66 -11.38 -19.37 -8.15
CA PHE A 66 -9.98 -19.77 -8.21
C PHE A 66 -9.51 -19.73 -9.66
N ALA A 67 -8.31 -19.23 -9.88
CA ALA A 67 -7.61 -19.26 -11.16
C ALA A 67 -6.22 -19.84 -10.96
N SER A 68 -5.73 -20.57 -11.95
CA SER A 68 -4.40 -21.19 -11.92
C SER A 68 -3.72 -21.01 -13.26
N ILE A 69 -2.41 -20.72 -13.24
CA ILE A 69 -1.56 -20.71 -14.43
C ILE A 69 -0.88 -22.07 -14.52
N PRO A 70 -1.36 -23.01 -15.36
CA PRO A 70 -0.78 -24.34 -15.46
C PRO A 70 0.63 -24.27 -16.04
N ASN A 71 1.49 -25.22 -15.64
CA ASN A 71 2.83 -25.44 -16.21
C ASN A 71 3.79 -24.23 -16.14
N PHE A 72 3.53 -23.23 -15.28
CA PHE A 72 4.45 -22.09 -15.12
C PHE A 72 5.84 -22.53 -14.66
N MET A 73 5.92 -23.57 -13.81
CA MET A 73 7.20 -24.12 -13.33
C MET A 73 8.04 -24.74 -14.44
N ASP A 74 7.41 -25.34 -15.45
CA ASP A 74 8.12 -25.91 -16.60
C ASP A 74 8.66 -24.81 -17.53
N PHE A 75 7.97 -23.66 -17.57
CA PHE A 75 8.41 -22.46 -18.28
C PHE A 75 9.52 -21.69 -17.52
N TYR A 76 9.54 -21.79 -16.19
CA TYR A 76 10.50 -21.08 -15.35
C TYR A 76 11.93 -21.61 -15.55
N ALA A 77 12.85 -20.72 -15.89
CA ALA A 77 14.26 -21.05 -16.10
C ALA A 77 15.20 -20.04 -15.43
N GLU A 78 16.04 -20.51 -14.51
CA GLU A 78 17.11 -19.73 -13.90
C GLU A 78 18.41 -19.91 -14.71
N ASN A 79 18.59 -19.11 -15.75
CA ASN A 79 19.82 -19.08 -16.53
C ASN A 79 20.20 -17.64 -16.91
N ASP A 80 21.44 -17.45 -17.37
CA ASP A 80 21.97 -16.12 -17.71
C ASP A 80 21.19 -15.46 -18.87
N LEU A 81 20.59 -16.25 -19.77
CA LEU A 81 19.74 -15.72 -20.84
C LEU A 81 18.42 -15.14 -20.31
N ASN A 82 17.94 -15.69 -19.20
CA ASN A 82 16.68 -15.34 -18.58
C ASN A 82 16.84 -14.44 -17.34
N ASP A 83 18.01 -13.79 -17.22
CA ASP A 83 18.38 -12.91 -16.12
C ASP A 83 18.12 -13.58 -14.76
N GLN A 84 18.57 -14.83 -14.58
CA GLN A 84 18.37 -15.62 -13.36
C GLN A 84 16.87 -15.78 -12.98
N GLY A 85 15.99 -15.90 -13.97
CA GLY A 85 14.55 -16.10 -13.77
C GLY A 85 13.73 -14.82 -13.66
N ILE A 86 14.37 -13.64 -13.64
CA ILE A 86 13.69 -12.34 -13.50
C ILE A 86 12.69 -12.12 -14.64
N LYS A 87 13.04 -12.47 -15.88
CA LYS A 87 12.14 -12.27 -17.03
C LYS A 87 10.87 -13.12 -16.93
N CYS A 88 10.96 -14.34 -16.40
CA CYS A 88 9.77 -15.17 -16.14
C CYS A 88 8.85 -14.52 -15.09
N LEU A 89 9.43 -13.94 -14.03
CA LEU A 89 8.66 -13.23 -13.00
C LEU A 89 8.06 -11.93 -13.52
N GLN A 90 8.75 -11.22 -14.42
CA GLN A 90 8.21 -10.04 -15.09
C GLN A 90 6.96 -10.39 -15.91
N LEU A 91 7.01 -11.45 -16.72
CA LEU A 91 5.84 -11.92 -17.46
C LEU A 91 4.70 -12.32 -16.52
N LEU A 92 5.00 -13.02 -15.43
CA LEU A 92 3.98 -13.37 -14.43
C LEU A 92 3.34 -12.11 -13.82
N ASN A 93 4.15 -11.10 -13.51
CA ASN A 93 3.66 -9.83 -13.00
C ASN A 93 2.82 -9.09 -14.04
N GLU A 94 3.19 -9.12 -15.31
CA GLU A 94 2.37 -8.55 -16.40
C GLU A 94 0.99 -9.21 -16.48
N ILE A 95 0.93 -10.54 -16.41
CA ILE A 95 -0.34 -11.28 -16.40
C ILE A 95 -1.18 -10.87 -15.18
N ILE A 96 -0.59 -10.81 -13.99
CA ILE A 96 -1.30 -10.41 -12.75
C ILE A 96 -1.79 -8.96 -12.85
N VAL A 97 -0.97 -8.05 -13.36
CA VAL A 97 -1.35 -6.64 -13.55
C VAL A 97 -2.52 -6.50 -14.53
N GLU A 98 -2.59 -7.33 -15.58
CA GLU A 98 -3.74 -7.34 -16.49
C GLU A 98 -5.04 -7.80 -15.78
N PHE A 99 -4.95 -8.68 -14.78
CA PHE A 99 -6.09 -9.05 -13.93
C PHE A 99 -6.47 -7.99 -12.89
N ASP A 100 -5.51 -7.21 -12.41
CA ASP A 100 -5.74 -6.15 -11.40
C ASP A 100 -6.37 -4.86 -12.00
N GLN A 101 -6.34 -4.69 -13.33
CA GLN A 101 -7.00 -3.58 -14.06
C GLN A 101 -8.52 -3.71 -14.08
#